data_AF-A0A662KR56-F1
#
_entry.id   AF-A0A662KR56-F1
#
_cell.length_a   1.000
_cell.length_b   1.000
_cell.length_c   1.000
_cell.angle_alpha   90.00
_cell.angle_beta   90.00
_cell.angle_gamma   90.00
#
_symmetry.space_group_name_H-M   'P 1'
#
loop_
_entity.id
_entity.type
_entity.pdbx_description
1 polymer ?
#
loop_
_entity_poly.entity_id
_entity_poly.type
_entity_poly.pdbx_seq_one_letter_code
_entity_poly.pdbx_strand_id
1 'polypeptide(L)' 'MKKIIAIFLALLFLPLINAGFEDENDKIGIIDCGEYCLLDIDNASYLYNPGYPILPYYTKTYTFPAGTKINEI' A
#
# COMPACT_ATOMS: atom_id res chain seq x y z
N MET A 1 29.00 1.44 -35.21
CA MET A 1 28.70 2.67 -34.44
C MET A 1 27.20 2.96 -34.37
N LYS A 2 26.47 3.10 -35.49
CA LYS A 2 25.02 3.38 -35.49
C LYS A 2 24.16 2.39 -34.69
N LYS A 3 24.50 1.09 -34.73
CA LYS A 3 23.78 0.03 -33.99
C LYS A 3 23.96 0.12 -32.46
N ILE A 4 25.13 0.57 -31.98
CA ILE A 4 25.41 0.72 -30.55
C ILE A 4 24.68 1.95 -29.99
N ILE A 5 24.63 3.03 -30.77
CA ILE A 5 23.90 4.25 -30.42
C ILE A 5 22.39 3.99 -30.30
N ALA A 6 21.83 3.16 -31.18
CA ALA A 6 20.43 2.75 -31.11
C ALA A 6 20.10 1.97 -29.83
N ILE A 7 21.01 1.12 -29.37
CA ILE A 7 20.85 0.36 -28.11
C ILE A 7 20.86 1.31 -26.90
N PHE A 8 21.81 2.26 -26.86
CA PHE A 8 21.85 3.27 -25.79
C PHE A 8 20.60 4.17 -25.77
N LEU A 9 20.07 4.53 -26.94
CA LEU A 9 18.84 5.31 -27.03
C LEU A 9 17.61 4.52 -26.56
N ALA A 10 17.54 3.21 -26.82
CA ALA A 10 16.47 2.35 -26.32
C ALA A 10 16.51 2.18 -24.79
N LEU A 11 17.71 2.09 -24.20
CA LEU A 11 17.91 2.02 -22.74
C LEU A 11 17.38 3.28 -22.01
N LEU A 12 17.42 4.45 -22.65
CA LEU A 12 16.88 5.70 -22.09
C LEU A 12 15.35 5.68 -21.93
N PHE A 13 14.63 4.81 -22.65
CA PHE A 13 13.17 4.69 -22.55
C PHE A 13 12.69 3.58 -21.60
N LEU A 14 13.59 2.78 -21.03
CA LEU A 14 13.25 1.79 -19.99
C LEU A 14 12.56 2.40 -18.75
N PRO A 15 12.98 3.56 -18.21
CA PRO A 15 12.30 4.14 -17.05
C PRO A 15 10.88 4.64 -17.35
N LEU A 16 10.46 4.78 -18.61
CA LEU A 16 9.06 5.12 -18.95
C LEU A 16 8.09 3.96 -18.69
N ILE A 17 8.57 2.72 -18.71
CA ILE A 17 7.75 1.52 -18.46
C ILE A 17 7.35 1.45 -16.98
N ASN A 18 8.11 2.11 -16.10
CA ASN A 18 7.90 2.07 -14.65
C ASN A 18 6.95 3.17 -14.10
N ALA A 19 6.35 3.99 -14.98
CA ALA A 19 5.50 5.12 -14.60
C ALA A 19 4.01 4.74 -14.38
N GLY A 20 3.69 3.45 -14.31
CA GLY A 20 2.32 2.94 -14.22
C GLY A 20 2.11 1.83 -13.19
N PHE A 21 2.93 1.78 -12.13
CA PHE A 21 2.56 0.98 -10.96
C PHE A 21 1.55 1.80 -10.16
N GLU A 22 0.26 1.61 -10.46
CA GLU A 22 -0.76 1.80 -9.43
C GLU A 22 -0.36 0.94 -8.24
N ASP A 23 -0.32 1.54 -7.05
CA ASP A 23 0.01 0.82 -5.82
C ASP A 23 -0.99 -0.33 -5.63
N GLU A 24 -0.56 -1.56 -5.87
CA GLU A 24 -1.42 -2.74 -5.74
C GLU A 24 -1.91 -2.94 -4.30
N ASN A 25 -1.33 -2.22 -3.31
CA ASN A 25 -1.63 -2.37 -1.89
C ASN A 25 -2.95 -1.72 -1.42
N ASP A 26 -3.68 -0.99 -2.28
CA ASP A 26 -4.89 -0.24 -1.88
C ASP A 26 -6.21 -0.79 -2.47
N LYS A 27 -6.25 -2.05 -2.91
CA LYS A 27 -7.52 -2.66 -3.31
C LYS A 27 -8.29 -3.14 -2.09
N ILE A 28 -9.38 -2.43 -1.78
CA ILE A 28 -10.37 -2.87 -0.78
C ILE A 28 -11.28 -3.92 -1.42
N GLY A 29 -11.14 -5.17 -0.98
CA GLY A 29 -12.11 -6.23 -1.24
C GLY A 29 -13.36 -6.04 -0.38
N ILE A 30 -14.53 -6.34 -0.94
CA ILE A 30 -15.79 -6.34 -0.20
C ILE A 30 -16.39 -7.74 -0.30
N ILE A 31 -16.51 -8.41 0.84
CA ILE A 31 -17.15 -9.72 0.96
C ILE A 31 -18.58 -9.49 1.46
N ASP A 32 -19.56 -9.73 0.59
CA ASP A 32 -20.98 -9.63 0.94
C ASP A 32 -21.41 -10.83 1.81
N CYS A 33 -22.02 -10.53 2.96
CA CYS A 33 -22.58 -11.50 3.91
C CYS A 33 -24.10 -11.34 4.06
N GLY A 34 -24.77 -10.66 3.12
CA GLY A 34 -26.20 -10.42 3.09
C GLY A 34 -26.58 -9.14 3.84
N GLU A 35 -26.74 -9.22 5.15
CA GLU A 35 -27.16 -8.05 5.97
C GLU A 35 -25.99 -7.13 6.34
N TYR A 36 -24.76 -7.60 6.16
CA TYR A 36 -23.53 -6.86 6.38
C TYR A 36 -22.47 -7.26 5.35
N CYS A 37 -21.38 -6.51 5.29
CA CYS A 37 -20.20 -6.87 4.52
C CYS A 37 -18.95 -6.90 5.40
N LEU A 38 -17.95 -7.64 4.95
CA LEU A 38 -16.60 -7.58 5.49
C LEU A 38 -15.70 -6.89 4.48
N LEU A 39 -14.93 -5.92 4.95
CA LEU A 39 -13.86 -5.32 4.18
C LEU A 39 -12.67 -6.26 4.25
N ASP A 40 -12.18 -6.72 3.10
CA ASP A 40 -10.99 -7.54 2.98
C ASP A 40 -9.86 -6.69 2.43
N ILE A 41 -8.84 -6.47 3.23
CA ILE A 41 -7.71 -5.61 2.87
C ILE A 41 -6.42 -6.40 3.11
N ASP A 42 -5.58 -6.45 2.08
CA ASP A 42 -4.33 -7.19 2.10
C ASP A 42 -3.42 -6.73 3.25
N ASN A 43 -2.95 -7.67 4.06
CA ASN A 43 -2.06 -7.43 5.22
C ASN A 43 -2.63 -6.50 6.32
N ALA A 44 -3.94 -6.23 6.33
CA ALA A 44 -4.56 -5.48 7.41
C ALA A 44 -4.83 -6.36 8.65
N SER A 45 -4.73 -5.76 9.84
CA SER A 45 -5.28 -6.32 11.07
C SER A 45 -6.70 -5.81 11.28
N TYR A 46 -7.50 -6.48 12.11
CA TYR A 46 -8.91 -6.13 12.32
C TYR A 46 -9.18 -5.78 13.78
N LEU A 47 -9.71 -4.57 13.99
CA LEU A 47 -10.18 -4.13 15.29
C LEU A 47 -11.55 -4.75 15.53
N TYR A 48 -11.65 -5.59 16.55
CA TYR A 48 -12.86 -6.33 16.91
C TYR A 48 -13.28 -6.00 18.35
N ASN A 49 -14.47 -5.41 18.49
CA ASN A 49 -15.12 -5.18 19.78
C ASN A 49 -16.60 -5.55 19.67
N PRO A 50 -17.15 -6.43 20.53
CA PRO A 50 -18.55 -6.83 20.47
C PRO A 50 -19.51 -5.63 20.47
N GLY A 51 -20.48 -5.63 19.55
CA GLY A 51 -21.45 -4.54 19.38
C GLY A 51 -20.97 -3.37 18.51
N TYR A 52 -19.75 -3.42 17.98
CA TYR A 52 -19.19 -2.43 17.05
C TYR A 52 -18.85 -3.06 15.69
N PRO A 53 -18.80 -2.25 14.61
CA PRO A 53 -18.31 -2.72 13.31
C PRO A 53 -16.86 -3.21 13.41
N ILE A 54 -16.53 -4.22 12.61
CA ILE A 54 -15.16 -4.70 12.45
C ILE A 54 -14.44 -3.71 11.52
N LEU A 55 -13.33 -3.13 11.99
CA LEU A 55 -12.59 -2.13 11.23
C LEU A 55 -11.18 -2.64 10.90
N PRO A 56 -10.80 -2.71 9.61
CA PRO A 56 -9.42 -2.99 9.25
C PRO A 56 -8.51 -1.81 9.62
N TYR A 57 -7.29 -2.10 10.04
CA TYR A 57 -6.25 -1.12 10.34
C TYR A 57 -4.85 -1.66 10.05
N TYR A 58 -3.95 -0.74 9.72
CA TYR A 58 -2.52 -1.03 9.57
C TYR A 58 -1.75 -0.50 10.78
N THR A 59 -0.83 -1.32 11.28
CA THR A 59 0.10 -0.87 12.34
C THR A 59 1.41 -0.44 11.71
N LYS A 60 1.83 0.79 11.99
CA LYS A 60 3.15 1.30 11.60
C LYS A 60 4.01 1.49 12.84
N THR A 61 5.18 0.86 12.84
CA THR A 61 6.15 0.98 13.92
C THR A 61 7.18 2.04 13.57
N TYR A 62 7.36 3.02 14.46
CA TYR A 62 8.32 4.09 14.31
C TYR A 62 9.36 4.02 15.44
N THR A 63 10.62 4.22 15.08
CA THR A 63 11.71 4.34 16.04
C THR A 63 12.07 5.80 16.20
N PHE A 64 11.97 6.32 17.42
CA PHE A 64 12.31 7.71 17.73
C PHE A 64 13.64 7.80 18.48
N PRO A 65 14.45 8.85 18.26
CA PRO A 65 15.60 9.14 19.09
C PRO A 65 15.23 9.32 20.57
N ALA A 66 16.20 9.08 21.46
CA ALA A 66 16.01 9.32 22.89
C ALA A 66 15.70 10.81 23.14
N GLY A 67 14.70 11.08 23.99
CA GLY A 67 14.25 12.44 24.31
C GLY A 67 13.21 13.00 23.33
N THR A 68 12.80 12.26 22.29
CA THR A 68 11.67 12.66 21.46
C THR A 68 10.37 12.65 22.27
N LYS A 69 9.65 13.76 22.25
CA LYS A 69 8.29 13.87 22.79
C LYS A 69 7.27 13.61 21.68
N ILE A 70 6.40 12.63 21.89
CA ILE A 70 5.25 12.36 21.02
C ILE A 70 4.06 13.11 21.62
N ASN A 71 3.53 14.11 20.91
CA ASN A 71 2.42 14.93 21.41
C ASN A 71 1.06 14.31 21.07
N GLU A 72 0.90 13.78 19.86
CA GLU A 72 -0.32 13.16 19.33
C GLU A 72 0.10 12.09 18.30
N ILE A 73 -0.73 11.06 18.11
CA ILE A 73 -0.57 9.99 17.12
C ILE A 73 -1.81 9.98 16.24
#